data_AF-A0A2W7AK35-F1
#
_entry.id   AF-A0A2W7AK35-F1
#
_cell.length_a   1.000
_cell.length_b   1.000
_cell.length_c   1.000
_cell.angle_alpha   90.00
_cell.angle_beta   90.00
_cell.angle_gamma   90.00
#
_symmetry.space_group_name_H-M   'P 1'
#
loop_
_entity.id
_entity.type
_entity.pdbx_description
1 polymer ?
#
loop_
_entity_poly.entity_id
_entity_poly.type
_entity_poly.pdbx_seq_one_letter_code
_entity_poly.pdbx_strand_id
1 'polypeptide(L)'
;MTATTVQNPLLIGSGLPPFDSIQVDHIVPGIATLIDDLTADLEKLESTISPTWAGLVEPLTRIEERLGWSWGIVGHLMGVKNSPELRAAYEAVQPPLVQFATRLGQSKPLYEAFKQLRASADWASFDPAQQRIVESSVREAELSGVGLEGAEKDRFNEIQQSLAELTTKFSNNVLDATKAFSLSLTTPEDVDGLPPSLLALAAQLARDAGEDNATPEAGPWRITLDYPSFGPFMQHSRRRDLREQIYRAFVTRASEGDLDNSPNIEKILGLRHEMANLLGYATFADLSLARKMAPSVEAIDKLMGELRVASHDTAVKELDELQAFAAAKGTPEADSLTHWDIAFWAERIREEKYGLNDEELRPYFPLPQVLDGLFALAHRIFD
;
A
#
# COMPACT_ATOMS: atom_id res chain seq x y z
N MET A 1 11.55 -38.46 -27.07
CA MET A 1 11.92 -37.23 -26.34
C MET A 1 10.64 -36.46 -26.11
N THR A 2 9.97 -36.73 -25.00
CA THR A 2 8.82 -35.94 -24.54
C THR A 2 9.37 -34.66 -23.93
N ALA A 3 9.23 -33.55 -24.64
CA ALA A 3 9.49 -32.24 -24.08
C ALA A 3 8.51 -32.05 -22.92
N THR A 4 9.03 -32.06 -21.69
CA THR A 4 8.30 -31.63 -20.51
C THR A 4 7.99 -30.15 -20.74
N THR A 5 6.75 -29.84 -21.14
CA THR A 5 6.25 -28.47 -21.08
C THR A 5 6.38 -28.04 -19.63
N VAL A 6 7.38 -27.21 -19.33
CA VAL A 6 7.49 -26.59 -18.01
C VAL A 6 6.26 -25.70 -17.88
N GLN A 7 5.25 -26.19 -17.17
CA GLN A 7 4.02 -25.47 -16.93
C GLN A 7 4.37 -24.22 -16.12
N ASN A 8 4.05 -23.04 -16.66
CA ASN A 8 4.35 -21.78 -16.02
C ASN A 8 3.74 -21.76 -14.60
N PRO A 9 4.52 -21.50 -13.53
CA PRO A 9 4.04 -21.61 -12.15
C PRO A 9 2.89 -20.63 -11.83
N LEU A 10 2.74 -19.55 -12.60
CA LEU A 10 1.64 -18.60 -12.45
C LEU A 10 0.30 -19.19 -12.93
N LEU A 11 0.27 -20.34 -13.61
CA LEU A 11 -0.95 -20.98 -14.10
C LEU A 11 -1.51 -22.04 -13.14
N ILE A 12 -0.92 -22.23 -11.95
CA ILE A 12 -1.42 -23.20 -10.95
C ILE A 12 -2.78 -22.77 -10.38
N GLY A 13 -2.96 -21.48 -10.12
CA GLY A 13 -4.26 -20.88 -9.79
C GLY A 13 -4.88 -21.26 -8.44
N SER A 14 -4.17 -21.98 -7.56
CA SER A 14 -4.69 -22.40 -6.25
C SER A 14 -3.57 -22.81 -5.28
N GLY A 15 -3.92 -22.92 -4.00
CA GLY A 15 -3.00 -23.36 -2.95
C GLY A 15 -1.91 -22.33 -2.62
N LEU A 16 -0.85 -22.79 -1.96
CA LEU A 16 0.30 -21.93 -1.61
C LEU A 16 1.14 -21.62 -2.87
N PRO A 17 1.40 -20.34 -3.17
CA PRO A 17 2.26 -19.98 -4.30
C PRO A 17 3.70 -20.52 -4.17
N PRO A 18 4.25 -21.15 -5.22
CA PRO A 18 5.64 -21.63 -5.22
C PRO A 18 6.60 -20.45 -5.54
N PHE A 19 6.73 -19.51 -4.61
CA PHE A 19 7.52 -18.28 -4.79
C PHE A 19 8.99 -18.53 -5.14
N ASP A 20 9.56 -19.66 -4.69
CA ASP A 20 10.91 -20.11 -5.01
C ASP A 20 11.11 -20.44 -6.49
N SER A 21 10.04 -20.86 -7.16
CA SER A 21 10.03 -21.30 -8.56
C SER A 21 9.61 -20.19 -9.53
N ILE A 22 9.07 -19.07 -9.04
CA ILE A 22 8.58 -17.97 -9.86
C ILE A 22 9.74 -17.02 -10.20
N GLN A 23 9.96 -16.81 -11.50
CA GLN A 23 10.97 -15.91 -12.05
C GLN A 23 10.28 -14.81 -12.86
N VAL A 24 10.96 -13.69 -13.07
CA VAL A 24 10.42 -12.52 -13.82
C VAL A 24 9.99 -12.93 -15.23
N ASP A 25 10.78 -13.76 -15.91
CA ASP A 25 10.49 -14.22 -17.28
C ASP A 25 9.22 -15.08 -17.39
N HIS A 26 8.67 -15.55 -16.27
CA HIS A 26 7.38 -16.25 -16.25
C HIS A 26 6.19 -15.30 -16.31
N ILE A 27 6.35 -14.02 -15.93
CA ILE A 27 5.23 -13.10 -15.71
C ILE A 27 4.49 -12.80 -17.02
N VAL A 28 5.20 -12.28 -18.02
CA VAL A 28 4.60 -11.91 -19.30
C VAL A 28 3.88 -13.10 -19.98
N PRO A 29 4.53 -14.24 -20.24
CA PRO A 29 3.86 -15.37 -20.87
C PRO A 29 2.77 -15.99 -19.99
N GLY A 30 2.98 -16.04 -18.67
CA GLY A 30 2.03 -16.65 -17.73
C GLY A 30 0.73 -15.85 -17.62
N ILE A 31 0.84 -14.53 -17.48
CA ILE A 31 -0.34 -13.64 -17.40
C ILE A 31 -1.03 -13.55 -18.76
N ALA A 32 -0.30 -13.54 -19.88
CA ALA A 32 -0.91 -13.57 -21.20
C ALA A 32 -1.76 -14.83 -21.42
N THR A 33 -1.20 -16.02 -21.16
CA THR A 33 -1.97 -17.28 -21.24
C THR A 33 -3.14 -17.29 -20.27
N LEU A 34 -2.96 -16.80 -19.04
CA LEU A 34 -4.05 -16.70 -18.07
C LEU A 34 -5.19 -15.83 -18.60
N ILE A 35 -4.91 -14.66 -19.17
CA ILE A 35 -5.95 -13.76 -19.70
C ILE A 35 -6.69 -14.42 -20.86
N ASP A 36 -6.00 -15.13 -21.75
CA ASP A 36 -6.63 -15.86 -22.85
C ASP A 36 -7.58 -16.95 -22.32
N ASP A 37 -7.11 -17.76 -21.36
CA ASP A 37 -7.90 -18.82 -20.71
C ASP A 37 -9.15 -18.24 -20.03
N LEU A 38 -8.98 -17.18 -19.23
CA LEU A 38 -10.07 -16.56 -18.47
C LEU A 38 -11.05 -15.83 -19.40
N THR A 39 -10.60 -15.31 -20.53
CA THR A 39 -11.48 -14.73 -21.56
C THR A 39 -12.37 -15.80 -22.17
N ALA A 40 -11.80 -16.96 -22.53
CA ALA A 40 -12.58 -18.09 -23.04
C ALA A 40 -13.56 -18.64 -21.99
N ASP A 41 -13.14 -18.74 -20.72
CA ASP A 41 -14.01 -19.16 -19.63
C ASP A 41 -15.17 -18.17 -19.40
N LEU A 42 -14.90 -16.86 -19.48
CA LEU A 42 -15.92 -15.81 -19.38
C LEU A 42 -16.93 -15.90 -20.52
N GLU A 43 -16.48 -16.01 -21.77
CA GLU A 43 -17.35 -16.13 -22.95
C GLU A 43 -18.24 -17.39 -22.87
N LYS A 44 -17.69 -18.50 -22.37
CA LYS A 44 -18.44 -19.72 -22.12
C LYS A 44 -19.49 -19.51 -21.02
N LEU A 45 -19.13 -18.85 -19.93
CA LEU A 45 -20.08 -18.53 -18.86
C LEU A 45 -21.20 -17.63 -19.38
N GLU A 46 -20.88 -16.55 -20.09
CA GLU A 46 -21.87 -15.62 -20.66
C GLU A 46 -22.86 -16.33 -21.61
N SER A 47 -22.39 -17.29 -22.40
CA SER A 47 -23.23 -18.04 -23.35
C SER A 47 -24.07 -19.16 -22.73
N THR A 48 -23.71 -19.63 -21.54
CA THR A 48 -24.39 -20.74 -20.83
C THR A 48 -25.00 -20.32 -19.50
N ILE A 49 -25.07 -19.01 -19.27
CA ILE A 49 -25.44 -18.41 -17.99
C ILE A 49 -26.83 -18.88 -17.54
N SER A 50 -26.91 -19.25 -16.27
CA SER A 50 -28.17 -19.56 -15.61
C SER A 50 -28.21 -18.80 -14.28
N PRO A 51 -29.28 -18.03 -13.98
CA PRO A 51 -29.38 -17.21 -12.77
C PRO A 51 -29.68 -18.11 -11.55
N THR A 52 -28.73 -18.97 -11.24
CA THR A 52 -28.70 -19.90 -10.11
C THR A 52 -27.30 -19.87 -9.52
N TRP A 53 -27.13 -20.31 -8.27
CA TRP A 53 -25.82 -20.30 -7.63
C TRP A 53 -24.76 -21.08 -8.43
N ALA A 54 -25.08 -22.30 -8.85
CA ALA A 54 -24.20 -23.17 -9.62
C ALA A 54 -23.98 -22.71 -11.07
N GLY A 55 -24.94 -21.99 -11.65
CA GLY A 55 -24.88 -21.52 -13.05
C GLY A 55 -24.29 -20.13 -13.24
N LEU A 56 -24.07 -19.39 -12.16
CA LEU A 56 -23.57 -18.01 -12.18
C LEU A 56 -22.41 -17.81 -11.20
N VAL A 57 -22.66 -18.00 -9.91
CA VAL A 57 -21.73 -17.60 -8.85
C VAL A 57 -20.52 -18.51 -8.83
N GLU A 58 -20.72 -19.84 -8.75
CA GLU A 58 -19.61 -20.80 -8.72
C GLU A 58 -18.65 -20.69 -9.93
N PRO A 59 -19.11 -20.66 -11.19
CA PRO A 59 -18.20 -20.54 -12.33
C PRO A 59 -17.51 -19.16 -12.39
N LEU A 60 -18.20 -18.08 -12.00
CA LEU A 60 -17.59 -16.75 -11.91
C LEU A 60 -16.49 -16.72 -10.84
N THR A 61 -16.75 -17.27 -9.65
CA THR A 61 -15.77 -17.36 -8.57
C THR A 61 -14.51 -18.10 -9.02
N ARG A 62 -14.62 -19.17 -9.81
CA ARG A 62 -13.43 -19.87 -10.33
C ARG A 62 -12.58 -19.01 -11.26
N ILE A 63 -13.21 -18.14 -12.07
CA ILE A 63 -12.50 -17.18 -12.93
C ILE A 63 -11.77 -16.15 -12.05
N GLU A 64 -12.49 -15.57 -11.10
CA GLU A 64 -11.97 -14.52 -10.21
C GLU A 64 -10.86 -15.03 -9.28
N GLU A 65 -11.00 -16.22 -8.72
CA GLU A 65 -9.98 -16.83 -7.85
C GLU A 65 -8.69 -17.13 -8.61
N ARG A 66 -8.77 -17.66 -9.83
CA ARG A 66 -7.60 -17.91 -10.68
C ARG A 66 -6.88 -16.60 -11.00
N LEU A 67 -7.62 -15.56 -11.39
CA LEU A 67 -7.07 -14.22 -11.64
C LEU A 67 -6.39 -13.66 -10.38
N GLY A 68 -7.11 -13.68 -9.26
CA GLY A 68 -6.66 -13.14 -7.98
C GLY A 68 -5.43 -13.86 -7.45
N TRP A 69 -5.37 -15.18 -7.61
CA TRP A 69 -4.21 -15.99 -7.20
C TRP A 69 -2.96 -15.60 -7.99
N SER A 70 -3.04 -15.64 -9.33
CA SER A 70 -1.88 -15.38 -10.19
C SER A 70 -1.44 -13.93 -10.14
N TRP A 71 -2.37 -12.98 -10.18
CA TRP A 71 -2.04 -11.57 -10.12
C TRP A 71 -1.60 -11.14 -8.72
N GLY A 72 -2.19 -11.71 -7.67
CA GLY A 72 -1.80 -11.47 -6.29
C GLY A 72 -0.33 -11.82 -6.02
N ILE A 73 0.19 -12.88 -6.64
CA ILE A 73 1.61 -13.24 -6.60
C ILE A 73 2.49 -12.14 -7.20
N VAL A 74 2.15 -11.67 -8.40
CA VAL A 74 2.94 -10.64 -9.10
C VAL A 74 2.89 -9.32 -8.31
N GLY A 75 1.71 -8.93 -7.83
CA GLY A 75 1.52 -7.76 -6.98
C GLY A 75 2.27 -7.85 -5.64
N HIS A 76 2.30 -9.03 -5.03
CA HIS A 76 3.09 -9.26 -3.81
C HIS A 76 4.59 -9.09 -4.07
N LEU A 77 5.12 -9.70 -5.15
CA LEU A 77 6.53 -9.56 -5.53
C LEU A 77 6.91 -8.10 -5.81
N MET A 78 6.01 -7.30 -6.39
CA MET A 78 6.22 -5.85 -6.55
C MET A 78 6.39 -5.12 -5.22
N GLY A 79 5.77 -5.61 -4.14
CA GLY A 79 5.88 -5.04 -2.80
C GLY A 79 7.10 -5.53 -2.01
N VAL A 80 7.55 -6.78 -2.18
CA VAL A 80 8.60 -7.38 -1.33
C VAL A 80 9.92 -7.67 -2.04
N LYS A 81 9.93 -7.71 -3.38
CA LYS A 81 11.11 -8.05 -4.21
C LYS A 81 11.16 -7.20 -5.49
N ASN A 82 10.88 -5.90 -5.34
CA ASN A 82 10.84 -4.94 -6.43
C ASN A 82 12.20 -4.81 -7.16
N SER A 83 12.21 -4.92 -8.49
CA SER A 83 13.39 -4.72 -9.35
C SER A 83 13.01 -4.06 -10.69
N PRO A 84 13.96 -3.48 -11.43
CA PRO A 84 13.69 -2.92 -12.76
C PRO A 84 13.08 -3.94 -13.72
N GLU A 85 13.56 -5.19 -13.71
CA GLU A 85 13.06 -6.26 -14.58
C GLU A 85 11.62 -6.63 -14.20
N LEU A 86 11.33 -6.71 -12.90
CA LEU A 86 9.98 -6.99 -12.41
C LEU A 86 9.00 -5.86 -12.76
N ARG A 87 9.42 -4.60 -12.66
CA ARG A 87 8.61 -3.43 -13.07
C ARG A 87 8.29 -3.49 -14.56
N ALA A 88 9.29 -3.74 -15.40
CA ALA A 88 9.09 -3.85 -16.84
C ALA A 88 8.10 -4.98 -17.20
N ALA A 89 8.24 -6.14 -16.56
CA ALA A 89 7.31 -7.25 -16.76
C ALA A 89 5.88 -6.92 -16.27
N TYR A 90 5.75 -6.25 -15.12
CA TYR A 90 4.47 -5.79 -14.57
C TYR A 90 3.79 -4.77 -15.49
N GLU A 91 4.53 -3.75 -15.95
CA GLU A 91 4.04 -2.72 -16.86
C GLU A 91 3.61 -3.30 -18.20
N ALA A 92 4.30 -4.33 -18.71
CA ALA A 92 3.93 -5.00 -19.95
C ALA A 92 2.59 -5.75 -19.88
N VAL A 93 2.21 -6.28 -18.71
CA VAL A 93 0.97 -7.06 -18.53
C VAL A 93 -0.16 -6.29 -17.88
N GLN A 94 0.11 -5.14 -17.26
CA GLN A 94 -0.92 -4.34 -16.59
C GLN A 94 -2.04 -3.90 -17.56
N PRO A 95 -1.78 -3.37 -18.77
CA PRO A 95 -2.86 -2.96 -19.67
C PRO A 95 -3.84 -4.07 -20.06
N PRO A 96 -3.41 -5.24 -20.59
CA PRO A 96 -4.36 -6.29 -20.94
C PRO A 96 -5.09 -6.84 -19.71
N LEU A 97 -4.47 -6.83 -18.52
CA LEU A 97 -5.12 -7.23 -17.28
C LEU A 97 -6.24 -6.27 -16.87
N VAL A 98 -5.98 -4.96 -16.90
CA VAL A 98 -6.99 -3.93 -16.58
C VAL A 98 -8.13 -4.00 -17.60
N GLN A 99 -7.83 -4.24 -18.88
CA GLN A 99 -8.83 -4.45 -19.92
C GLN A 99 -9.71 -5.67 -19.61
N PHE A 100 -9.12 -6.82 -19.24
CA PHE A 100 -9.87 -8.01 -18.87
C PHE A 100 -10.75 -7.77 -17.64
N ALA A 101 -10.20 -7.22 -16.56
CA ALA A 101 -10.94 -6.91 -15.34
C ALA A 101 -12.12 -5.96 -15.60
N THR A 102 -11.91 -4.96 -16.47
CA THR A 102 -12.96 -4.03 -16.90
C THR A 102 -14.04 -4.73 -17.71
N ARG A 103 -13.66 -5.63 -18.65
CA ARG A 103 -14.62 -6.45 -19.41
C ARG A 103 -15.46 -7.33 -18.48
N LEU A 104 -14.84 -7.98 -17.50
CA LEU A 104 -15.50 -8.83 -16.52
C LEU A 104 -16.52 -8.02 -15.70
N GLY A 105 -16.11 -6.91 -15.11
CA GLY A 105 -16.98 -6.04 -14.31
C GLY A 105 -18.10 -5.35 -15.11
N GLN A 106 -17.91 -5.18 -16.42
CA GLN A 106 -18.90 -4.58 -17.33
C GLN A 106 -19.70 -5.62 -18.14
N SER A 107 -19.63 -6.91 -17.77
CA SER A 107 -20.42 -7.95 -18.41
C SER A 107 -21.91 -7.75 -18.12
N LYS A 108 -22.65 -7.26 -19.13
CA LYS A 108 -24.10 -7.12 -19.08
C LYS A 108 -24.82 -8.47 -18.81
N PRO A 109 -24.42 -9.60 -19.44
CA PRO A 109 -24.99 -10.91 -19.10
C PRO A 109 -24.87 -11.26 -17.62
N LEU A 110 -23.68 -11.11 -17.03
CA LEU A 110 -23.45 -11.39 -15.61
C LEU A 110 -24.30 -10.46 -14.72
N TYR A 111 -24.29 -9.16 -15.00
CA TYR A 111 -25.07 -8.16 -14.24
C TYR A 111 -26.57 -8.46 -14.23
N GLU A 112 -27.15 -8.75 -15.40
CA GLU A 112 -28.57 -9.08 -15.50
C GLU A 112 -28.89 -10.43 -14.84
N ALA A 113 -28.00 -11.42 -14.92
CA ALA A 113 -28.18 -12.70 -14.23
C ALA A 113 -28.14 -12.53 -12.70
N PHE A 114 -27.27 -11.67 -12.15
CA PHE A 114 -27.27 -11.35 -10.72
C PHE A 114 -28.55 -10.63 -10.29
N LYS A 115 -29.07 -9.70 -11.10
CA LYS A 115 -30.36 -9.04 -10.84
C LYS A 115 -31.52 -10.04 -10.86
N GLN A 116 -31.52 -10.97 -11.81
CA GLN A 116 -32.52 -12.05 -11.88
C GLN A 116 -32.41 -12.99 -10.68
N LEU A 117 -31.20 -13.37 -10.28
CA LEU A 117 -30.95 -14.20 -9.11
C LEU A 117 -31.46 -13.52 -7.83
N ARG A 118 -31.23 -12.21 -7.68
CA ARG A 118 -31.77 -11.41 -6.56
C ARG A 118 -33.30 -11.32 -6.56
N ALA A 119 -33.92 -11.26 -7.74
CA ALA A 119 -35.37 -11.20 -7.91
C ALA A 119 -36.05 -12.58 -7.92
N SER A 120 -35.29 -13.67 -7.79
CA SER A 120 -35.80 -15.04 -7.89
C SER A 120 -36.58 -15.46 -6.65
N ALA A 121 -37.40 -16.51 -6.79
CA ALA A 121 -38.09 -17.12 -5.66
C ALA A 121 -37.12 -17.74 -4.63
N ASP A 122 -35.92 -18.14 -5.08
CA ASP A 122 -34.90 -18.77 -4.25
C ASP A 122 -34.17 -17.76 -3.35
N TRP A 123 -34.30 -16.46 -3.58
CA TRP A 123 -33.64 -15.40 -2.79
C TRP A 123 -33.84 -15.54 -1.28
N ALA A 124 -35.06 -15.86 -0.87
CA ALA A 124 -35.41 -16.03 0.54
C ALA A 124 -34.78 -17.28 1.18
N SER A 125 -34.28 -18.23 0.37
CA SER A 125 -33.61 -19.44 0.83
C SER A 125 -32.10 -19.27 1.00
N PHE A 126 -31.50 -18.21 0.41
CA PHE A 126 -30.09 -17.91 0.56
C PHE A 126 -29.76 -17.43 1.97
N ASP A 127 -28.62 -17.89 2.47
CA ASP A 127 -28.08 -17.39 3.71
C ASP A 127 -27.63 -15.92 3.58
N PRO A 128 -27.39 -15.22 4.70
CA PRO A 128 -26.98 -13.81 4.67
C PRO A 128 -25.69 -13.54 3.88
N ALA A 129 -24.74 -14.49 3.83
CA ALA A 129 -23.50 -14.33 3.09
C ALA A 129 -23.74 -14.43 1.59
N GLN A 130 -24.55 -15.39 1.15
CA GLN A 130 -24.96 -15.54 -0.25
C GLN A 130 -25.73 -14.31 -0.74
N GLN A 131 -26.67 -13.80 0.06
CA GLN A 131 -27.38 -12.56 -0.26
C GLN A 131 -26.40 -11.39 -0.41
N ARG A 132 -25.46 -11.27 0.52
CA ARG A 132 -24.45 -10.20 0.49
C ARG A 132 -23.55 -10.28 -0.73
N ILE A 133 -23.16 -11.48 -1.18
CA ILE A 133 -22.38 -11.70 -2.40
C ILE A 133 -23.15 -11.14 -3.60
N VAL A 134 -24.39 -11.56 -3.80
CA VAL A 134 -25.23 -11.12 -4.94
C VAL A 134 -25.43 -9.59 -4.93
N GLU A 135 -25.75 -8.99 -3.78
CA GLU A 135 -25.91 -7.54 -3.67
C GLU A 135 -24.62 -6.77 -3.95
N SER A 136 -23.47 -7.35 -3.56
CA SER A 136 -22.17 -6.74 -3.81
C SER A 136 -21.80 -6.85 -5.29
N SER A 137 -22.02 -8.00 -5.93
CA SER A 137 -21.78 -8.18 -7.37
C SER A 137 -22.59 -7.20 -8.24
N VAL A 138 -23.87 -6.98 -7.94
CA VAL A 138 -24.70 -5.99 -8.65
C VAL A 138 -24.10 -4.58 -8.52
N ARG A 139 -23.78 -4.18 -7.30
CA ARG A 139 -23.22 -2.85 -7.01
C ARG A 139 -21.82 -2.68 -7.61
N GLU A 140 -20.99 -3.72 -7.60
CA GLU A 140 -19.65 -3.66 -8.18
C GLU A 140 -19.70 -3.52 -9.70
N ALA A 141 -20.63 -4.19 -10.38
CA ALA A 141 -20.85 -4.00 -11.80
C ALA A 141 -21.30 -2.56 -12.14
N GLU A 142 -22.23 -1.99 -11.35
CA GLU A 142 -22.65 -0.58 -11.48
C GLU A 142 -21.46 0.38 -11.30
N LEU A 143 -20.66 0.15 -10.26
CA LEU A 143 -19.45 0.94 -9.98
C LEU A 143 -18.30 0.67 -10.97
N SER A 144 -18.40 -0.39 -11.78
CA SER A 144 -17.50 -0.69 -12.89
C SER A 144 -18.00 -0.09 -14.21
N GLY A 145 -19.12 0.63 -14.19
CA GLY A 145 -19.67 1.30 -15.36
C GLY A 145 -20.46 0.38 -16.30
N VAL A 146 -21.02 -0.73 -15.81
CA VAL A 146 -21.83 -1.65 -16.65
C VAL A 146 -23.01 -0.97 -17.36
N GLY A 147 -23.54 0.10 -16.74
CA GLY A 147 -24.64 0.92 -17.28
C GLY A 147 -24.20 1.97 -18.30
N LEU A 148 -22.90 2.21 -18.49
CA LEU A 148 -22.39 3.17 -19.46
C LEU A 148 -22.41 2.59 -20.87
N GLU A 149 -22.65 3.45 -21.87
CA GLU A 149 -22.70 3.07 -23.28
C GLU A 149 -21.92 4.05 -24.17
N GLY A 150 -21.52 3.58 -25.35
CA GLY A 150 -20.82 4.40 -26.35
C GLY A 150 -19.59 5.11 -25.78
N ALA A 151 -19.48 6.41 -26.09
CA ALA A 151 -18.33 7.23 -25.73
C ALA A 151 -18.07 7.35 -24.22
N GLU A 152 -19.11 7.31 -23.38
CA GLU A 152 -18.96 7.37 -21.92
C GLU A 152 -18.29 6.11 -21.39
N LYS A 153 -18.64 4.94 -21.94
CA LYS A 153 -18.02 3.67 -21.60
C LYS A 153 -16.56 3.63 -22.05
N ASP A 154 -16.28 4.05 -23.28
CA ASP A 154 -14.91 4.09 -23.80
C ASP A 154 -14.04 5.01 -22.93
N ARG A 155 -14.57 6.19 -22.58
CA ARG A 155 -13.87 7.13 -21.71
C ARG A 155 -13.64 6.57 -20.31
N PHE A 156 -14.63 5.91 -19.70
CA PHE A 156 -14.47 5.25 -18.42
C PHE A 156 -13.32 4.22 -18.44
N ASN A 157 -13.22 3.44 -19.51
CA ASN A 157 -12.18 2.43 -19.66
C ASN A 157 -10.79 3.04 -19.82
N GLU A 158 -10.66 4.14 -20.59
CA GLU A 158 -9.42 4.91 -20.68
C GLU A 158 -8.98 5.47 -19.32
N ILE A 159 -9.95 5.95 -18.53
CA ILE A 159 -9.69 6.48 -17.18
C ILE A 159 -9.15 5.38 -16.27
N GLN A 160 -9.78 4.20 -16.27
CA GLN A 160 -9.35 3.06 -15.47
C GLN A 160 -7.91 2.63 -15.81
N GLN A 161 -7.59 2.56 -17.10
CA GLN A 161 -6.23 2.27 -17.58
C GLN A 161 -5.22 3.32 -17.10
N SER A 162 -5.53 4.59 -17.32
CA SER A 162 -4.65 5.70 -16.93
C SER A 162 -4.43 5.77 -15.42
N LEU A 163 -5.46 5.52 -14.61
CA LEU A 163 -5.36 5.50 -13.15
C LEU A 163 -4.47 4.35 -12.65
N ALA A 164 -4.55 3.17 -13.28
CA ALA A 164 -3.69 2.04 -12.94
C ALA A 164 -2.20 2.37 -13.21
N GLU A 165 -1.90 2.92 -14.38
CA GLU A 165 -0.55 3.33 -14.77
C GLU A 165 0.00 4.42 -13.84
N LEU A 166 -0.79 5.48 -13.60
CA LEU A 166 -0.39 6.60 -12.74
C LEU A 166 -0.17 6.17 -11.29
N THR A 167 -0.96 5.24 -10.78
CA THR A 167 -0.81 4.73 -9.40
C THR A 167 0.44 3.87 -9.24
N THR A 168 0.76 3.04 -10.25
CA THR A 168 2.01 2.28 -10.30
C THR A 168 3.21 3.22 -10.39
N LYS A 169 3.16 4.22 -11.28
CA LYS A 169 4.22 5.22 -11.41
C LYS A 169 4.43 6.02 -10.14
N PHE A 170 3.35 6.46 -9.48
CA PHE A 170 3.42 7.16 -8.20
C PHE A 170 4.19 6.34 -7.16
N SER A 171 3.85 5.05 -7.02
CA SER A 171 4.45 4.15 -6.04
C SER A 171 5.93 3.88 -6.34
N ASN A 172 6.28 3.65 -7.61
CA ASN A 172 7.67 3.48 -8.06
C ASN A 172 8.51 4.74 -7.77
N ASN A 173 7.97 5.93 -8.07
CA ASN A 173 8.66 7.20 -7.80
C ASN A 173 8.95 7.39 -6.30
N VAL A 174 8.01 7.05 -5.41
CA VAL A 174 8.23 7.14 -3.95
C VAL A 174 9.32 6.16 -3.49
N LEU A 175 9.30 4.93 -4.01
CA LEU A 175 10.31 3.93 -3.70
C LEU A 175 11.70 4.38 -4.16
N ASP A 176 11.80 4.90 -5.38
CA ASP A 176 13.06 5.35 -5.97
C ASP A 176 13.58 6.60 -5.25
N ALA A 177 12.73 7.55 -4.90
CA ALA A 177 13.13 8.73 -4.13
C ALA A 177 13.63 8.35 -2.72
N THR A 178 13.03 7.33 -2.11
CA THR A 178 13.48 6.81 -0.80
C THR A 178 14.87 6.15 -0.93
N LYS A 179 15.10 5.37 -2.00
CA LYS A 179 16.38 4.70 -2.25
C LYS A 179 17.50 5.63 -2.74
N ALA A 180 17.17 6.71 -3.43
CA ALA A 180 18.13 7.63 -4.03
C ALA A 180 18.88 8.46 -2.98
N PHE A 181 18.27 8.74 -1.83
CA PHE A 181 18.90 9.51 -0.78
C PHE A 181 19.83 8.64 0.07
N SER A 182 21.00 9.20 0.37
CA SER A 182 21.85 8.71 1.45
C SER A 182 22.70 9.82 2.03
N LEU A 183 22.92 9.77 3.34
CA LEU A 183 23.86 10.64 4.03
C LEU A 183 24.99 9.78 4.60
N SER A 184 26.23 10.08 4.22
CA SER A 184 27.43 9.43 4.78
C SER A 184 27.95 10.24 5.95
N LEU A 185 28.08 9.59 7.10
CA LEU A 185 28.64 10.15 8.34
C LEU A 185 30.02 9.53 8.55
N THR A 186 31.00 10.36 8.86
CA THR A 186 32.41 9.92 8.86
C THR A 186 33.17 10.34 10.11
N THR A 187 32.60 11.23 10.92
CA THR A 187 33.22 11.70 12.15
C THR A 187 32.44 11.25 13.38
N PRO A 188 33.10 11.07 14.55
CA PRO A 188 32.40 10.78 15.79
C PRO A 188 31.33 11.82 16.15
N GLU A 189 31.54 13.09 15.78
CA GLU A 189 30.60 14.18 16.03
C GLU A 189 29.33 14.09 15.18
N ASP A 190 29.38 13.43 14.02
CA ASP A 190 28.20 13.23 13.17
C ASP A 190 27.19 12.26 13.79
N VAL A 191 27.67 11.35 14.64
CA VAL A 191 26.87 10.28 15.24
C VAL A 191 26.57 10.49 16.72
N ASP A 192 26.85 11.68 17.26
CA ASP A 192 26.55 12.00 18.66
C ASP A 192 25.05 11.82 18.97
N GLY A 193 24.79 11.02 20.01
CA GLY A 193 23.46 10.65 20.46
C GLY A 193 22.83 9.44 19.76
N LEU A 194 23.36 8.98 18.61
CA LEU A 194 22.77 7.83 17.91
C LEU A 194 22.90 6.54 18.74
N PRO A 195 21.83 5.73 18.86
CA PRO A 195 21.87 4.50 19.63
C PRO A 195 22.71 3.42 18.95
N PRO A 196 23.31 2.47 19.70
CA PRO A 196 24.08 1.36 19.15
C PRO A 196 23.36 0.59 18.04
N SER A 197 22.06 0.34 18.19
CA SER A 197 21.27 -0.35 17.18
C SER A 197 21.20 0.40 15.84
N LEU A 198 21.11 1.74 15.86
CA LEU A 198 21.15 2.55 14.65
C LEU A 198 22.56 2.59 14.04
N LEU A 199 23.61 2.70 14.87
CA LEU A 199 25.00 2.63 14.39
C LEU A 199 25.29 1.30 13.70
N ALA A 200 24.79 0.19 14.25
CA ALA A 200 24.94 -1.12 13.65
C ALA A 200 24.22 -1.23 12.30
N LEU A 201 22.99 -0.73 12.22
CA LEU A 201 22.23 -0.67 10.96
C LEU A 201 22.95 0.22 9.94
N ALA A 202 23.36 1.42 10.31
CA ALA A 202 23.98 2.39 9.42
C ALA A 202 25.34 1.91 8.90
N ALA A 203 26.12 1.20 9.72
CA ALA A 203 27.36 0.54 9.29
C ALA A 203 27.07 -0.62 8.32
N GLN A 204 26.01 -1.41 8.54
CA GLN A 204 25.59 -2.44 7.58
C GLN A 204 25.18 -1.83 6.23
N LEU A 205 24.38 -0.76 6.25
CA LEU A 205 23.98 -0.05 5.04
C LEU A 205 25.19 0.55 4.29
N ALA A 206 26.22 0.99 5.02
CA ALA A 206 27.47 1.45 4.41
C ALA A 206 28.21 0.30 3.71
N ARG A 207 28.34 -0.87 4.35
CA ARG A 207 28.93 -2.08 3.73
C ARG A 207 28.15 -2.52 2.50
N ASP A 208 26.83 -2.53 2.57
CA ASP A 208 25.96 -2.89 1.43
C ASP A 208 26.14 -1.91 0.25
N ALA A 209 26.61 -0.69 0.51
CA ALA A 209 26.95 0.32 -0.49
C ALA A 209 28.43 0.32 -0.91
N GLY A 210 29.24 -0.65 -0.46
CA GLY A 210 30.64 -0.83 -0.85
C GLY A 210 31.70 -0.33 0.14
N GLU A 211 31.30 0.16 1.31
CA GLU A 211 32.23 0.59 2.36
C GLU A 211 32.58 -0.59 3.29
N ASP A 212 33.33 -1.57 2.79
CA ASP A 212 33.59 -2.88 3.45
C ASP A 212 34.16 -2.77 4.87
N ASN A 213 34.90 -1.70 5.16
CA ASN A 213 35.53 -1.47 6.47
C ASN A 213 34.60 -0.80 7.49
N ALA A 214 33.35 -0.48 7.12
CA ALA A 214 32.41 0.17 8.00
C ALA A 214 32.11 -0.69 9.22
N THR A 215 32.26 -0.11 10.42
CA THR A 215 31.92 -0.76 11.70
C THR A 215 30.99 0.14 12.52
N PRO A 216 30.16 -0.43 13.40
CA PRO A 216 29.32 0.37 14.30
C PRO A 216 30.13 1.38 15.12
N GLU A 217 31.36 1.05 15.50
CA GLU A 217 32.21 1.84 16.39
C GLU A 217 33.05 2.91 15.69
N ALA A 218 33.50 2.66 14.45
CA ALA A 218 34.43 3.55 13.75
C ALA A 218 33.90 4.13 12.43
N GLY A 219 32.73 3.71 11.97
CA GLY A 219 32.14 4.15 10.71
C GLY A 219 32.92 3.67 9.48
N PRO A 220 32.65 4.22 8.29
CA PRO A 220 31.60 5.22 8.02
C PRO A 220 30.19 4.66 8.26
N TRP A 221 29.23 5.55 8.52
CA TRP A 221 27.82 5.18 8.73
C TRP A 221 26.96 5.78 7.63
N ARG A 222 26.07 4.97 7.03
CA ARG A 222 25.15 5.40 5.98
C ARG A 222 23.73 5.51 6.53
N ILE A 223 23.16 6.71 6.49
CA ILE A 223 21.76 6.96 6.84
C ILE A 223 20.91 7.02 5.56
N THR A 224 19.75 6.36 5.58
CA THR A 224 18.78 6.35 4.47
C THR A 224 17.42 6.89 4.91
N LEU A 225 16.47 7.01 3.97
CA LEU A 225 15.10 7.45 4.28
C LEU A 225 14.16 6.30 4.64
N ASP A 226 14.64 5.06 4.66
CA ASP A 226 13.87 3.93 5.17
C ASP A 226 13.58 4.17 6.66
N TYR A 227 12.35 3.91 7.09
CA TYR A 227 11.89 4.29 8.42
C TYR A 227 12.75 3.77 9.58
N PRO A 228 13.30 2.52 9.55
CA PRO A 228 14.22 2.04 10.58
C PRO A 228 15.54 2.83 10.69
N SER A 229 15.94 3.57 9.65
CA SER A 229 17.08 4.49 9.67
C SER A 229 16.63 5.92 10.03
N PHE A 230 15.63 6.43 9.31
CA PHE A 230 15.11 7.79 9.46
C PHE A 230 14.54 8.07 10.86
N GLY A 231 13.65 7.22 11.37
CA GLY A 231 12.94 7.44 12.64
C GLY A 231 13.90 7.60 13.82
N PRO A 232 14.75 6.59 14.10
CA PRO A 232 15.73 6.68 15.17
C PRO A 232 16.72 7.85 14.98
N PHE A 233 17.10 8.18 13.74
CA PHE A 233 17.94 9.35 13.50
C PHE A 233 17.27 10.65 13.97
N MET A 234 15.99 10.85 13.64
CA MET A 234 15.23 12.03 14.05
C MET A 234 14.99 12.11 15.55
N GLN A 235 14.93 10.97 16.24
CA GLN A 235 14.74 10.89 17.71
C GLN A 235 16.04 11.11 18.50
N HIS A 236 17.18 10.69 17.97
CA HIS A 236 18.40 10.56 18.76
C HIS A 236 19.57 11.44 18.31
N SER A 237 19.63 11.86 17.04
CA SER A 237 20.75 12.69 16.56
C SER A 237 20.80 14.03 17.28
N ARG A 238 21.92 14.35 17.92
CA ARG A 238 22.15 15.67 18.54
C ARG A 238 22.53 16.74 17.52
N ARG A 239 22.90 16.34 16.31
CA ARG A 239 23.23 17.23 15.20
C ARG A 239 21.98 17.79 14.53
N ARG A 240 21.52 18.95 15.04
CA ARG A 240 20.32 19.63 14.54
C ARG A 240 20.36 19.93 13.05
N ASP A 241 21.53 20.29 12.53
CA ASP A 241 21.78 20.52 11.11
C ASP A 241 21.54 19.25 10.26
N LEU A 242 21.97 18.08 10.76
CA LEU A 242 21.73 16.81 10.09
C LEU A 242 20.28 16.35 10.22
N ARG A 243 19.62 16.62 11.37
CA ARG A 243 18.17 16.41 11.53
C ARG A 243 17.38 17.23 10.50
N GLU A 244 17.75 18.50 10.30
CA GLU A 244 17.13 19.35 9.28
C GLU A 244 17.33 18.77 7.87
N GLN A 245 18.57 18.39 7.53
CA GLN A 245 18.90 17.84 6.22
C GLN A 245 18.09 16.58 5.90
N ILE A 246 18.04 15.62 6.84
CA ILE A 246 17.32 14.36 6.66
C ILE A 246 15.80 14.57 6.70
N TYR A 247 15.28 15.42 7.58
CA TYR A 247 13.86 15.77 7.61
C TYR A 247 13.41 16.34 6.27
N ARG A 248 14.14 17.33 5.74
CA ARG A 248 13.81 17.95 4.44
C ARG A 248 13.82 16.91 3.34
N ALA A 249 14.87 16.10 3.25
CA ALA A 249 14.95 15.02 2.28
C ALA A 249 13.76 14.05 2.37
N PHE A 250 13.30 13.72 3.58
CA PHE A 250 12.15 12.83 3.79
C PHE A 250 10.82 13.44 3.33
N VAL A 251 10.57 14.72 3.64
CA VAL A 251 9.29 15.38 3.30
C VAL A 251 9.21 15.89 1.87
N THR A 252 10.34 15.97 1.15
CA THR A 252 10.41 16.31 -0.28
C THR A 252 10.67 15.10 -1.17
N ARG A 253 10.43 13.87 -0.67
CA ARG A 253 10.55 12.67 -1.51
C ARG A 253 9.56 12.73 -2.66
N ALA A 254 10.05 12.39 -3.85
CA ALA A 254 9.25 12.30 -5.07
C ALA A 254 8.48 13.60 -5.37
N SER A 255 9.09 14.77 -5.11
CA SER A 255 8.47 16.09 -5.36
C SER A 255 9.26 16.97 -6.34
N GLU A 256 10.31 16.45 -6.97
CA GLU A 256 11.14 17.19 -7.92
C GLU A 256 11.79 16.27 -8.97
N GLY A 257 12.24 16.87 -10.08
CA GLY A 257 12.94 16.18 -11.16
C GLY A 257 12.10 15.06 -11.80
N ASP A 258 12.76 13.98 -12.21
CA ASP A 258 12.12 12.84 -12.89
C ASP A 258 11.19 12.02 -11.96
N LEU A 259 11.33 12.19 -10.64
CA LEU A 259 10.55 11.49 -9.63
C LEU A 259 9.38 12.34 -9.10
N ASP A 260 9.16 13.54 -9.62
CA ASP A 260 8.07 14.42 -9.17
C ASP A 260 6.70 13.78 -9.38
N ASN A 261 5.98 13.59 -8.27
CA ASN A 261 4.63 13.04 -8.25
C ASN A 261 3.54 14.12 -8.26
N SER A 262 3.85 15.40 -8.17
CA SER A 262 2.85 16.47 -8.20
C SER A 262 1.97 16.41 -9.46
N PRO A 263 2.53 16.25 -10.69
CA PRO A 263 1.72 16.12 -11.90
C PRO A 263 0.93 14.80 -11.95
N ASN A 264 1.44 13.73 -11.34
CA ASN A 264 0.72 12.45 -11.26
C ASN A 264 -0.50 12.58 -10.35
N ILE A 265 -0.36 13.25 -9.20
CA ILE A 265 -1.45 13.52 -8.25
C ILE A 265 -2.54 14.34 -8.93
N GLU A 266 -2.20 15.45 -9.60
CA GLU A 266 -3.18 16.31 -10.28
C GLU A 266 -3.99 15.52 -11.33
N LYS A 267 -3.31 14.71 -12.15
CA LYS A 267 -3.97 13.84 -13.14
C LYS A 267 -4.87 12.81 -12.46
N ILE A 268 -4.39 12.14 -11.40
CA ILE A 268 -5.19 11.16 -10.65
C ILE A 268 -6.46 11.81 -10.09
N LEU A 269 -6.36 13.02 -9.51
CA LEU A 269 -7.51 13.74 -8.96
C LEU A 269 -8.51 14.14 -10.06
N GLY A 270 -8.02 14.67 -11.19
CA GLY A 270 -8.87 15.01 -12.34
C GLY A 270 -9.60 13.79 -12.89
N LEU A 271 -8.87 12.69 -13.13
CA LEU A 271 -9.43 11.44 -13.63
C LEU A 271 -10.44 10.81 -12.65
N ARG A 272 -10.16 10.84 -11.34
CA ARG A 272 -11.09 10.36 -10.31
C ARG A 272 -12.37 11.19 -10.25
N HIS A 273 -12.28 12.50 -10.43
CA HIS A 273 -13.46 13.36 -10.50
C HIS A 273 -14.28 13.08 -11.76
N GLU A 274 -13.64 12.96 -12.92
CA GLU A 274 -14.30 12.60 -14.17
C GLU A 274 -15.01 11.24 -14.08
N MET A 275 -14.33 10.23 -13.52
CA MET A 275 -14.90 8.90 -13.30
C MET A 275 -16.13 8.93 -12.38
N ALA A 276 -16.09 9.74 -11.31
CA ALA A 276 -17.24 9.90 -10.42
C ALA A 276 -18.44 10.51 -11.17
N ASN A 277 -18.21 11.56 -11.96
CA ASN A 277 -19.25 12.22 -12.74
C ASN A 277 -19.87 11.28 -13.78
N LEU A 278 -19.05 10.48 -14.48
CA LEU A 278 -19.56 9.46 -15.42
C LEU A 278 -20.50 8.46 -14.75
N LEU A 279 -20.20 8.07 -13.50
CA LEU A 279 -21.04 7.17 -12.72
C LEU A 279 -22.20 7.88 -11.98
N GLY A 280 -22.42 9.18 -12.20
CA GLY A 280 -23.50 9.95 -11.60
C GLY A 280 -23.25 10.42 -10.16
N TYR A 281 -22.01 10.38 -9.68
CA TYR A 281 -21.61 10.89 -8.37
C TYR A 281 -21.02 12.30 -8.50
N ALA A 282 -21.27 13.18 -7.51
CA ALA A 282 -20.76 14.54 -7.53
C ALA A 282 -19.23 14.61 -7.30
N THR A 283 -18.70 13.72 -6.46
CA THR A 283 -17.27 13.65 -6.15
C THR A 283 -16.79 12.21 -6.07
N PHE A 284 -15.46 12.03 -6.18
CA PHE A 284 -14.85 10.72 -5.94
C PHE A 284 -15.03 10.24 -4.48
N ALA A 285 -15.24 11.16 -3.52
CA ALA A 285 -15.54 10.77 -2.15
C ALA A 285 -16.91 10.09 -2.07
N ASP A 286 -17.93 10.61 -2.75
CA ASP A 286 -19.26 9.99 -2.84
C ASP A 286 -19.18 8.60 -3.49
N LEU A 287 -18.45 8.49 -4.60
CA LEU A 287 -18.21 7.20 -5.27
C LEU A 287 -17.49 6.21 -4.34
N SER A 288 -16.47 6.66 -3.63
CA SER A 288 -15.68 5.87 -2.67
C SER A 288 -16.52 5.36 -1.50
N LEU A 289 -17.53 6.14 -1.09
CA LEU A 289 -18.46 5.82 0.00
C LEU A 289 -19.50 4.78 -0.37
N ALA A 290 -19.85 4.63 -1.66
CA ALA A 290 -20.82 3.62 -2.11
C ALA A 290 -20.46 2.17 -1.68
N ARG A 291 -19.17 1.92 -1.38
CA ARG A 291 -18.64 0.64 -0.89
C ARG A 291 -18.35 0.59 0.62
N LYS A 292 -18.45 1.70 1.35
CA LYS A 292 -18.02 1.83 2.74
C LYS A 292 -19.20 1.86 3.72
N MET A 293 -18.89 1.71 5.02
CA MET A 293 -19.89 1.78 6.10
C MET A 293 -20.32 3.22 6.42
N ALA A 294 -19.44 4.20 6.18
CA ALA A 294 -19.75 5.59 6.44
C ALA A 294 -20.91 6.05 5.53
N PRO A 295 -21.97 6.65 6.08
CA PRO A 295 -23.20 6.90 5.32
C PRO A 295 -23.10 8.12 4.39
N SER A 296 -22.17 9.05 4.64
CA SER A 296 -21.99 10.26 3.84
C SER A 296 -20.64 10.92 4.12
N VAL A 297 -20.24 11.86 3.25
CA VAL A 297 -19.07 12.73 3.46
C VAL A 297 -19.26 13.58 4.71
N GLU A 298 -20.46 14.13 4.92
CA GLU A 298 -20.80 14.92 6.11
C GLU A 298 -20.60 14.15 7.43
N ALA A 299 -20.95 12.86 7.45
CA ALA A 299 -20.73 12.02 8.63
C ALA A 299 -19.23 11.82 8.93
N ILE A 300 -18.40 11.73 7.90
CA ILE A 300 -16.93 11.67 8.05
C ILE A 300 -16.41 13.01 8.57
N ASP A 301 -16.81 14.12 7.96
CA ASP A 301 -16.36 15.46 8.36
C ASP A 301 -16.75 15.76 9.81
N LYS A 302 -17.96 15.36 10.22
CA LYS A 302 -18.40 15.47 11.61
C LYS A 302 -17.50 14.68 12.55
N LEU A 303 -17.25 13.41 12.27
CA LEU A 303 -16.38 12.56 13.11
C LEU A 303 -14.97 13.13 13.20
N MET A 304 -14.38 13.54 12.07
CA MET A 304 -13.05 14.16 12.04
C MET A 304 -13.01 15.50 12.80
N GLY A 305 -14.08 16.29 12.70
CA GLY A 305 -14.26 17.54 13.45
C GLY A 305 -14.32 17.31 14.96
N GLU A 306 -15.08 16.30 15.41
CA GLU A 306 -15.17 15.91 16.83
C GLU A 306 -13.81 15.48 17.38
N LEU A 307 -13.08 14.63 16.64
CA LEU A 307 -11.72 14.19 17.00
C LEU A 307 -10.72 15.36 17.04
N ARG A 308 -10.83 16.30 16.09
CA ARG A 308 -9.98 17.50 16.04
C ARG A 308 -10.22 18.38 17.26
N VAL A 309 -11.48 18.64 17.61
CA VAL A 309 -11.83 19.47 18.78
C VAL A 309 -11.34 18.82 20.08
N ALA A 310 -11.54 17.51 20.23
CA ALA A 310 -11.09 16.79 21.43
C ALA A 310 -9.57 16.74 21.58
N SER A 311 -8.82 16.72 20.47
CA SER A 311 -7.35 16.57 20.47
C SER A 311 -6.58 17.89 20.46
N HIS A 312 -7.18 18.99 19.99
CA HIS A 312 -6.48 20.25 19.72
C HIS A 312 -5.80 20.85 20.96
N ASP A 313 -6.53 21.03 22.06
CA ASP A 313 -5.99 21.68 23.26
C ASP A 313 -4.90 20.84 23.94
N THR A 314 -4.96 19.52 23.79
CA THR A 314 -3.89 18.62 24.25
C THR A 314 -2.65 18.79 23.39
N ALA A 315 -2.79 18.81 22.06
CA ALA A 315 -1.65 18.99 21.14
C ALA A 315 -0.95 20.35 21.35
N VAL A 316 -1.69 21.42 21.63
CA VAL A 316 -1.12 22.73 21.98
C VAL A 316 -0.31 22.65 23.27
N LYS A 317 -0.86 22.01 24.32
CA LYS A 317 -0.14 21.82 25.60
C LYS A 317 1.11 20.97 25.45
N GLU A 318 1.07 19.93 24.61
CA GLU A 318 2.23 19.08 24.34
C GLU A 318 3.34 19.85 23.63
N LEU A 319 2.99 20.75 22.69
CA LEU A 319 3.96 21.64 22.05
C LEU A 319 4.56 22.65 23.05
N ASP A 320 3.74 23.23 23.93
CA ASP A 320 4.20 24.12 25.00
C ASP A 320 5.13 23.37 25.98
N GLU A 321 4.82 22.11 26.32
CA GLU A 321 5.66 21.25 27.16
C GLU A 321 7.00 20.96 26.50
N LEU A 322 7.00 20.65 25.19
CA LEU A 322 8.22 20.48 24.40
C LEU A 322 9.09 21.74 24.41
N GLN A 323 8.47 22.90 24.20
CA GLN A 323 9.18 24.17 24.15
C GLN A 323 9.78 24.54 25.52
N ALA A 324 9.00 24.39 26.60
CA ALA A 324 9.46 24.64 27.96
C ALA A 324 10.59 23.68 28.36
N PHE A 325 10.50 22.41 27.97
CA PHE A 325 11.53 21.41 28.25
C PHE A 325 12.83 21.72 27.50
N ALA A 326 12.76 22.04 26.20
CA ALA A 326 13.92 22.44 25.42
C ALA A 326 14.59 23.70 26.03
N ALA A 327 13.78 24.70 26.43
CA ALA A 327 14.27 25.91 27.08
C ALA A 327 15.00 25.63 28.40
N ALA A 328 14.47 24.70 29.20
CA ALA A 328 15.10 24.27 30.46
C ALA A 328 16.46 23.57 30.24
N LYS A 329 16.70 23.00 29.06
CA LYS A 329 18.01 22.45 28.68
C LYS A 329 18.98 23.49 28.12
N GLY A 330 18.55 24.75 27.99
CA GLY A 330 19.41 25.87 27.58
C GLY A 330 19.81 25.82 26.10
N THR A 331 18.99 25.23 25.24
CA THR A 331 19.29 25.12 23.81
C THR A 331 18.80 26.33 23.00
N PRO A 332 19.56 26.80 22.00
CA PRO A 332 19.16 27.95 21.18
C PRO A 332 17.87 27.74 20.38
N GLU A 333 17.54 26.50 20.02
CA GLU A 333 16.32 26.19 19.26
C GLU A 333 15.02 26.25 20.07
N ALA A 334 15.10 26.34 21.40
CA ALA A 334 13.93 26.37 22.27
C ALA A 334 12.99 27.56 21.98
N ASP A 335 13.53 28.70 21.53
CA ASP A 335 12.71 29.86 21.18
C ASP A 335 11.91 29.68 19.88
N SER A 336 12.29 28.70 19.05
CA SER A 336 11.67 28.45 17.75
C SER A 336 11.84 26.98 17.33
N LEU A 337 11.14 26.08 18.03
CA LEU A 337 11.08 24.67 17.64
C LEU A 337 10.53 24.53 16.22
N THR A 338 11.19 23.69 15.44
CA THR A 338 10.79 23.37 14.06
C THR A 338 10.41 21.89 13.95
N HIS A 339 9.90 21.47 12.80
CA HIS A 339 9.46 20.09 12.59
C HIS A 339 10.58 19.04 12.80
N TRP A 340 11.84 19.38 12.51
CA TRP A 340 12.98 18.48 12.73
C TRP A 340 13.49 18.45 14.18
N ASP A 341 12.86 19.23 15.08
CA ASP A 341 13.16 19.24 16.50
C ASP A 341 12.13 18.42 17.31
N ILE A 342 10.91 18.24 16.79
CA ILE A 342 9.78 17.64 17.53
C ILE A 342 10.09 16.22 18.01
N ALA A 343 10.51 15.32 17.11
CA ALA A 343 10.80 13.93 17.46
C ALA A 343 11.96 13.82 18.46
N PHE A 344 12.99 14.64 18.29
CA PHE A 344 14.15 14.68 19.19
C PHE A 344 13.74 15.09 20.60
N TRP A 345 13.01 16.20 20.76
CA TRP A 345 12.62 16.69 22.08
C TRP A 345 11.54 15.82 22.74
N ALA A 346 10.63 15.24 21.97
CA ALA A 346 9.65 14.28 22.48
C ALA A 346 10.33 13.05 23.07
N GLU A 347 11.40 12.56 22.42
CA GLU A 347 12.22 11.47 22.94
C GLU A 347 12.90 11.84 24.26
N ARG A 348 13.54 13.02 24.34
CA ARG A 348 14.19 13.49 25.57
C ARG A 348 13.21 13.67 26.73
N ILE A 349 12.00 14.20 26.48
CA ILE A 349 10.94 14.26 27.50
C ILE A 349 10.56 12.86 27.95
N ARG A 350 10.37 11.92 27.01
CA ARG A 350 9.94 10.56 27.34
C ARG A 350 10.97 9.84 28.23
N GLU A 351 12.25 9.99 27.89
CA GLU A 351 13.37 9.46 28.69
C GLU A 351 13.36 10.04 30.11
N GLU A 352 13.24 11.35 30.27
CA GLU A 352 13.32 12.00 31.59
C GLU A 352 12.05 11.81 32.44
N LYS A 353 10.87 11.90 31.84
CA LYS A 353 9.59 11.86 32.53
C LYS A 353 9.21 10.45 32.97
N TYR A 354 9.56 9.44 32.17
CA TYR A 354 9.15 8.06 32.43
C TYR A 354 10.32 7.12 32.76
N GLY A 355 11.57 7.58 32.64
CA GLY A 355 12.74 6.71 32.80
C GLY A 355 12.77 5.58 31.77
N LEU A 356 12.15 5.79 30.60
CA LEU A 356 12.02 4.79 29.54
C LEU A 356 13.01 5.10 28.41
N ASN A 357 13.83 4.11 28.08
CA ASN A 357 14.77 4.16 26.97
C ASN A 357 14.50 3.01 26.00
N ASP A 358 14.18 3.32 24.74
CA ASP A 358 13.84 2.31 23.73
C ASP A 358 14.97 1.32 23.46
N GLU A 359 16.23 1.77 23.53
CA GLU A 359 17.38 0.90 23.33
C GLU A 359 17.55 -0.11 24.48
N GLU A 360 17.23 0.30 25.72
CA GLU A 360 17.24 -0.60 26.87
C GLU A 360 16.08 -1.61 26.83
N LEU A 361 14.96 -1.26 26.20
CA LEU A 361 13.82 -2.15 26.02
C LEU A 361 14.02 -3.16 24.88
N ARG A 362 14.84 -2.84 23.86
CA ARG A 362 15.03 -3.66 22.67
C ARG A 362 15.40 -5.13 22.96
N PRO A 363 16.29 -5.46 23.92
CA PRO A 363 16.61 -6.85 24.25
C PRO A 363 15.43 -7.66 24.80
N TYR A 364 14.36 -7.01 25.26
CA TYR A 364 13.14 -7.66 25.79
C TYR A 364 12.10 -7.95 24.72
N PHE A 365 12.25 -7.42 23.50
CA PHE A 365 11.34 -7.65 22.36
C PHE A 365 11.99 -8.34 21.14
N PRO A 366 12.77 -9.42 21.32
CA PRO A 366 13.23 -10.22 20.19
C PRO A 366 12.06 -10.88 19.46
N LEU A 367 12.13 -10.89 18.12
CA LEU A 367 11.05 -11.34 17.24
C LEU A 367 10.50 -12.74 17.61
N PRO A 368 11.32 -13.78 17.88
CA PRO A 368 10.80 -15.10 18.25
C PRO A 368 9.89 -15.06 19.48
N GLN A 369 10.30 -14.35 20.55
CA GLN A 369 9.53 -14.23 21.79
C GLN A 369 8.26 -13.41 21.60
N VAL A 370 8.28 -12.38 20.75
CA VAL A 370 7.09 -11.61 20.39
C VAL A 370 6.09 -12.51 19.64
N LEU A 371 6.56 -13.36 18.73
CA LEU A 371 5.72 -14.33 18.02
C LEU A 371 5.14 -15.38 18.96
N ASP A 372 5.93 -15.92 19.89
CA ASP A 372 5.45 -16.86 20.91
C ASP A 372 4.33 -16.23 21.76
N GLY A 373 4.53 -14.98 22.20
CA GLY A 373 3.51 -14.23 22.94
C GLY A 373 2.24 -13.97 22.13
N LEU A 374 2.38 -13.61 20.85
CA LEU A 374 1.27 -13.41 19.93
C LEU A 374 0.47 -14.70 19.73
N PHE A 375 1.14 -15.82 19.47
CA PHE A 375 0.47 -17.12 19.27
C PHE A 375 -0.19 -17.62 20.55
N ALA A 376 0.45 -17.45 21.71
CA ALA A 376 -0.14 -17.79 22.99
C ALA A 376 -1.39 -16.95 23.29
N LEU A 377 -1.37 -15.65 22.96
CA LEU A 377 -2.54 -14.79 23.10
C LEU A 377 -3.66 -15.21 22.17
N ALA A 378 -3.35 -15.49 20.90
CA ALA A 378 -4.32 -15.97 19.92
C ALA A 378 -4.98 -17.28 20.38
N HIS A 379 -4.19 -18.25 20.83
CA HIS A 379 -4.69 -19.51 21.39
C HIS A 379 -5.66 -19.27 22.56
N ARG A 380 -5.33 -18.36 23.48
CA ARG A 380 -6.20 -18.04 24.62
C ARG A 380 -7.53 -17.38 24.26
N ILE A 381 -7.60 -16.68 23.13
CA ILE A 381 -8.79 -15.93 22.72
C ILE A 381 -9.67 -16.76 21.78
N PHE A 382 -9.07 -17.56 20.91
CA PHE A 382 -9.75 -18.17 19.77
C PHE A 382 -9.84 -19.70 19.80
N ASP A 383 -9.04 -20.40 20.63
CA ASP A 383 -9.11 -21.85 20.84
C ASP A 383 -9.67 -22.18 22.25
#